data_AF-A0A4P5TK10-F1
#
_entry.id   AF-A0A4P5TK10-F1
#
_cell.length_a   1.000
_cell.length_b   1.000
_cell.length_c   1.000
_cell.angle_alpha   90.00
_cell.angle_beta   90.00
_cell.angle_gamma   90.00
#
_symmetry.space_group_name_H-M   'P 1'
#
loop_
_entity.id
_entity.type
_entity.pdbx_description
1 polymer ?
#
loop_
_entity_poly.entity_id
_entity_poly.type
_entity_poly.pdbx_seq_one_letter_code
_entity_poly.pdbx_strand_id
1 'polypeptide(L)'
;MPITDWDAEISAEERDTLIDTFAKKVDERGLHVPAILFLEMHKPFTFLASQSLILGSGFLAPLFGADKVQRYAKLIESRGNVELMIRRIEEMQVSRQQKA
;
A
#
# COMPACT_ATOMS: atom_id res chain seq x y z
N MET A 1 7.35 24.54 -5.40
CA MET A 1 7.00 23.13 -5.12
C MET A 1 7.76 22.73 -3.87
N PRO A 2 7.13 22.23 -2.80
CA PRO A 2 7.92 21.58 -1.76
C PRO A 2 8.53 20.34 -2.42
N ILE A 3 9.85 20.26 -2.37
CA ILE A 3 10.59 19.07 -2.75
C ILE A 3 10.07 17.98 -1.82
N THR A 4 9.33 17.03 -2.37
CA THR A 4 8.80 15.88 -1.64
C THR A 4 10.00 15.17 -1.00
N ASP A 5 10.01 15.07 0.33
CA ASP A 5 11.11 14.45 1.06
C ASP A 5 10.98 12.93 0.94
N TRP A 6 11.54 12.36 -0.12
CA TRP A 6 11.49 10.93 -0.42
C TRP A 6 12.16 10.05 0.64
N ASP A 7 12.87 10.64 1.59
CA ASP A 7 13.51 9.93 2.70
C ASP A 7 12.69 10.02 4.00
N ALA A 8 11.64 10.83 4.03
CA ALA A 8 10.76 10.94 5.19
C ALA A 8 10.09 9.59 5.51
N GLU A 9 10.22 9.18 6.77
CA GLU A 9 9.53 8.00 7.30
C GLU A 9 8.05 8.31 7.55
N ILE A 10 7.19 7.32 7.31
CA ILE A 10 5.78 7.40 7.67
C ILE A 10 5.60 6.98 9.13
N SER A 11 4.76 7.70 9.88
CA SER A 11 4.43 7.32 11.25
C SER A 11 3.61 6.02 11.28
N ALA A 12 3.58 5.33 12.42
CA ALA A 12 2.74 4.14 12.58
C ALA A 12 1.25 4.44 12.37
N GLU A 13 0.77 5.58 12.86
CA GLU A 13 -0.63 6.02 12.71
C GLU A 13 -0.97 6.30 11.23
N GLU A 14 -0.07 6.97 10.51
CA GLU A 14 -0.26 7.23 9.08
C GLU A 14 -0.22 5.95 8.26
N ARG A 15 0.74 5.05 8.56
CA ARG A 15 0.81 3.71 7.97
C ARG A 15 -0.52 2.98 8.14
N ASP A 16 -1.04 2.89 9.35
CA ASP A 16 -2.25 2.14 9.67
C ASP A 16 -3.48 2.76 8.96
N THR A 17 -3.54 4.09 8.88
CA THR A 17 -4.58 4.82 8.13
C THR A 17 -4.53 4.50 6.63
N LEU A 18 -3.34 4.46 6.03
CA LEU A 18 -3.16 4.13 4.61
C LEU A 18 -3.53 2.67 4.33
N ILE A 19 -3.15 1.75 5.21
CA ILE A 19 -3.50 0.33 5.13
C ILE A 19 -5.02 0.16 5.19
N ASP A 20 -5.68 0.78 6.16
CA ASP A 20 -7.14 0.68 6.30
C ASP A 20 -7.85 1.27 5.07
N THR A 21 -7.39 2.42 4.58
CA THR A 21 -7.90 3.04 3.35
C THR A 21 -7.75 2.12 2.13
N PHE A 22 -6.61 1.44 2.01
CA PHE A 22 -6.36 0.50 0.93
C PHE A 22 -7.26 -0.73 1.05
N ALA A 23 -7.32 -1.37 2.22
CA ALA A 23 -8.14 -2.55 2.46
C ALA A 23 -9.62 -2.25 2.21
N LYS A 24 -10.12 -1.09 2.64
CA LYS A 24 -11.50 -0.66 2.39
C LYS A 24 -11.81 -0.57 0.90
N LYS A 25 -10.88 -0.01 0.11
CA LYS A 25 -11.06 0.06 -1.35
C LYS A 25 -11.07 -1.32 -2.02
N VAL A 26 -10.30 -2.27 -1.51
CA VAL A 26 -10.30 -3.67 -1.95
C VAL A 26 -11.66 -4.31 -1.61
N ASP A 27 -12.14 -4.09 -0.40
CA ASP A 27 -13.42 -4.62 0.10
C ASP A 27 -14.63 -4.09 -0.69
N GLU A 28 -14.68 -2.78 -0.94
CA GLU A 28 -15.71 -2.12 -1.76
C GLU A 28 -15.80 -2.68 -3.18
N ARG A 29 -14.69 -3.21 -3.71
CA ARG A 29 -14.59 -3.76 -5.08
C ARG A 29 -14.75 -5.28 -5.11
N GLY A 30 -14.84 -5.96 -3.96
CA GLY A 30 -14.88 -7.41 -3.88
C GLY A 30 -13.59 -8.09 -4.37
N LEU A 31 -12.44 -7.42 -4.24
CA LEU A 31 -11.15 -7.86 -4.78
C LEU A 31 -10.24 -8.54 -3.75
N HIS A 32 -10.79 -9.08 -2.65
CA HIS A 32 -9.99 -9.62 -1.54
C HIS A 32 -8.96 -10.66 -2.00
N VAL A 33 -9.43 -11.72 -2.66
CA VAL A 33 -8.58 -12.82 -3.15
C VAL A 33 -7.51 -12.35 -4.15
N PRO A 34 -7.84 -11.65 -5.25
CA PRO A 34 -6.82 -11.20 -6.19
C PRO A 34 -5.84 -10.17 -5.58
N ALA A 35 -6.29 -9.32 -4.65
CA ALA A 35 -5.39 -8.38 -3.96
C ALA A 35 -4.41 -9.11 -3.04
N ILE A 36 -4.87 -10.07 -2.24
CA ILE A 36 -4.01 -10.89 -1.38
C ILE A 36 -2.97 -11.64 -2.22
N LEU A 37 -3.41 -12.32 -3.29
CA LEU A 37 -2.50 -13.06 -4.18
C LEU A 37 -1.46 -12.13 -4.80
N PHE A 38 -1.87 -10.97 -5.31
CA PHE A 38 -0.95 -10.00 -5.89
C PHE A 38 0.10 -9.54 -4.87
N LEU A 39 -0.33 -9.17 -3.67
CA LEU A 39 0.57 -8.72 -2.61
C LEU A 39 1.53 -9.84 -2.18
N GLU A 40 1.04 -11.07 -2.01
CA GLU A 40 1.87 -12.24 -1.65
C GLU A 40 2.96 -12.50 -2.68
N MET A 41 2.61 -12.51 -3.97
CA MET A 41 3.56 -12.70 -5.08
C MET A 41 4.61 -11.60 -5.14
N HIS A 42 4.26 -10.37 -4.72
CA HIS A 42 5.15 -9.22 -4.81
C HIS A 42 5.90 -8.88 -3.51
N LYS A 43 5.62 -9.58 -2.40
CA LYS A 43 6.38 -9.45 -1.13
C LYS A 43 7.91 -9.48 -1.30
N PRO A 44 8.54 -10.38 -2.09
CA PRO A 44 10.00 -10.40 -2.22
C PRO A 44 10.56 -9.17 -2.95
N PHE A 45 9.73 -8.47 -3.72
CA PHE A 45 10.15 -7.28 -4.48
C PHE A 45 10.11 -5.99 -3.65
N THR A 46 9.62 -6.02 -2.40
CA THR A 46 9.64 -4.88 -1.48
C THR A 46 11.05 -4.31 -1.26
N PHE A 47 12.07 -5.18 -1.25
CA PHE A 47 13.48 -4.75 -1.20
C PHE A 47 13.91 -3.93 -2.45
N LEU A 48 13.41 -4.29 -3.63
CA LEU A 48 13.67 -3.59 -4.89
C LEU A 48 12.81 -2.33 -5.06
N ALA A 49 11.70 -2.23 -4.32
CA ALA A 49 10.82 -1.07 -4.34
C ALA A 49 11.58 0.22 -3.98
N SER A 50 12.45 0.18 -2.96
CA SER A 50 13.21 1.38 -2.51
C SER A 50 14.03 2.05 -3.61
N GLN A 51 14.57 1.27 -4.55
CA GLN A 51 15.36 1.79 -5.69
C GLN A 51 14.50 2.08 -6.92
N SER A 52 13.38 1.39 -7.09
CA SER A 52 12.50 1.52 -8.27
C SER A 52 11.40 2.58 -8.10
N LEU A 53 11.05 2.96 -6.87
CA LEU A 53 10.05 3.97 -6.57
C LEU A 53 10.48 5.38 -6.98
N ILE A 54 11.76 5.73 -6.80
CA ILE A 54 12.32 7.00 -7.30
C ILE A 54 12.20 7.06 -8.83
N LEU A 55 12.47 5.95 -9.53
CA LEU A 55 12.35 5.86 -10.99
C LEU A 55 10.89 5.91 -11.47
N GLY A 56 9.97 5.22 -10.79
CA GLY A 56 8.55 5.19 -11.14
C GLY A 56 7.81 6.49 -10.79
N SER A 57 8.29 7.24 -9.79
CA SER A 57 7.65 8.48 -9.33
C SER A 57 7.54 9.55 -10.41
N GLY A 58 8.51 9.64 -11.33
CA GLY A 58 8.45 10.59 -12.46
C GLY A 58 7.23 10.39 -13.37
N PHE A 59 6.73 9.15 -13.48
CA PHE A 59 5.54 8.83 -14.27
C PHE A 59 4.25 8.89 -13.43
N LEU A 60 4.32 8.48 -12.17
CA LEU A 60 3.14 8.37 -11.30
C LEU A 60 2.77 9.70 -10.62
N ALA A 61 3.74 10.53 -10.27
CA ALA A 61 3.50 11.78 -9.54
C ALA A 61 2.61 12.78 -10.31
N PRO A 62 2.77 12.98 -11.64
CA PRO A 62 1.85 13.83 -12.40
C PRO A 62 0.40 13.30 -12.45
N LEU A 63 0.20 11.99 -12.34
CA LEU A 63 -1.12 11.34 -12.43
C LEU A 63 -1.84 11.26 -11.08
N PHE A 64 -1.10 10.99 -10.01
CA PHE A 64 -1.66 10.65 -8.69
C PHE A 64 -1.27 11.64 -7.58
N GLY A 65 -0.38 12.59 -7.87
CA GLY A 65 0.20 13.53 -6.90
C GLY A 65 1.44 12.95 -6.21
N ALA A 66 2.53 13.74 -6.16
CA ALA A 66 3.82 13.30 -5.61
C ALA A 66 3.75 12.82 -4.15
N ASP A 67 3.02 13.53 -3.30
CA ASP A 67 2.84 13.21 -1.88
C ASP A 67 2.14 11.84 -1.68
N LYS A 68 1.10 11.57 -2.46
CA LYS A 68 0.40 10.28 -2.40
C LYS A 68 1.30 9.15 -2.89
N VAL A 69 2.01 9.36 -4.01
CA VAL A 69 2.94 8.37 -4.55
C VAL A 69 4.01 8.05 -3.51
N GLN A 70 4.61 9.06 -2.88
CA GLN A 70 5.62 8.87 -1.84
C GLN A 70 5.10 8.05 -0.65
N ARG A 71 3.91 8.37 -0.12
CA ARG A 71 3.38 7.65 1.06
C ARG A 71 3.11 6.18 0.78
N TYR A 72 2.52 5.86 -0.37
CA TYR A 72 2.28 4.47 -0.76
C TYR A 72 3.58 3.74 -1.16
N ALA A 73 4.55 4.47 -1.72
CA ALA A 73 5.89 3.98 -1.97
C ALA A 73 6.54 3.49 -0.67
N LYS A 74 6.59 4.35 0.35
CA LYS A 74 7.09 4.01 1.69
C LYS A 74 6.34 2.87 2.36
N LEU A 75 5.03 2.80 2.14
CA LEU A 75 4.24 1.68 2.66
C LEU A 75 4.72 0.34 2.08
N ILE A 76 4.98 0.27 0.77
CA ILE A 76 5.33 -0.99 0.07
C ILE A 76 6.82 -1.35 0.22
N GLU A 77 7.72 -0.40 0.54
CA GLU A 77 9.14 -0.68 0.79
C GLU A 77 9.38 -1.72 1.90
N SER A 78 8.47 -1.80 2.88
CA SER A 78 8.57 -2.76 3.98
C SER A 78 7.73 -4.00 3.71
N ARG A 79 8.40 -5.16 3.67
CA ARG A 79 7.73 -6.47 3.67
C ARG A 79 6.73 -6.60 4.82
N GLY A 80 7.05 -6.04 6.00
CA GLY A 80 6.18 -6.07 7.17
C GLY A 80 4.89 -5.26 6.95
N ASN A 81 4.97 -4.13 6.26
CA ASN A 81 3.79 -3.33 5.93
C ASN A 81 2.90 -4.05 4.90
N VAL A 82 3.49 -4.71 3.91
CA VAL A 82 2.73 -5.56 2.95
C VAL A 82 2.01 -6.70 3.68
N GLU A 83 2.65 -7.31 4.67
CA GLU A 83 2.01 -8.33 5.53
C GLU A 83 0.82 -7.74 6.31
N LEU A 84 0.96 -6.54 6.89
CA LEU A 84 -0.14 -5.84 7.55
C LEU A 84 -1.30 -5.52 6.58
N MET A 85 -1.00 -5.15 5.33
CA MET A 85 -2.01 -4.91 4.31
C MET A 85 -2.82 -6.17 3.99
N ILE A 86 -2.14 -7.31 3.81
CA ILE A 86 -2.79 -8.60 3.55
C ILE A 86 -3.72 -8.97 4.69
N ARG A 87 -3.22 -8.94 5.93
CA ARG A 87 -4.03 -9.25 7.13
C ARG A 87 -5.26 -8.37 7.23
N ARG A 88 -5.11 -7.07 6.97
CA ARG A 88 -6.25 -6.15 7.00
C ARG A 88 -7.30 -6.48 5.94
N ILE A 89 -6.89 -6.89 4.74
CA ILE A 89 -7.82 -7.36 3.70
C ILE A 89 -8.54 -8.63 4.16
N GLU A 90 -7.82 -9.59 4.75
CA GLU A 90 -8.39 -10.84 5.27
C GLU A 90 -9.42 -10.57 6.37
N GLU A 91 -9.12 -9.68 7.32
CA GLU A 91 -10.06 -9.25 8.37
C GLU A 91 -11.35 -8.65 7.79
N MET A 92 -11.23 -7.80 6.76
CA MET A 92 -12.39 -7.23 6.08
C MET A 92 -13.19 -8.29 5.32
N GLN A 93 -12.52 -9.24 4.68
CA GLN A 93 -13.17 -10.36 4.00
C GLN A 93 -14.01 -11.21 4.98
N VAL A 94 -13.42 -11.60 6.11
CA VAL A 94 -14.11 -12.38 7.15
C VAL A 94 -15.30 -11.58 7.69
N SER A 95 -15.10 -10.29 7.99
CA SER A 95 -16.16 -9.41 8.47
C SER A 95 -17.31 -9.26 7.47
N ARG A 96 -17.03 -9.24 6.16
CA ARG A 96 -18.03 -9.19 5.10
C ARG A 96 -18.81 -10.50 5.00
N GLN A 97 -18.14 -11.64 5.10
CA GLN A 97 -18.79 -12.96 5.08
C GLN A 97 -19.72 -13.19 6.27
N GLN A 98 -19.37 -12.68 7.45
CA GLN A 98 -20.22 -12.76 8.65
C GLN A 98 -21.48 -11.87 8.57
N LYS A 99 -21.49 -10.86 7.71
CA LYS A 99 -22.61 -9.93 7.51
C LYS A 99 -23.55 -10.35 6.37
N ALA A 100 -23.15 -11.32 5.56
CA ALA A 100 -23.92 -11.85 4.44
C ALA A 100 -24.76 -13.07 4.88
#